data_AF-A0A9E5U0D6-F1
#
_entry.id   AF-A0A9E5U0D6-F1
#
_cell.length_a   1.000
_cell.length_b   1.000
_cell.length_c   1.000
_cell.angle_alpha   90.00
_cell.angle_beta   90.00
_cell.angle_gamma   90.00
#
_symmetry.space_group_name_H-M   'P 1'
#
loop_
_entity.id
_entity.type
_entity.pdbx_description
1 polymer ?
#
loop_
_entity_poly.entity_id
_entity_poly.type
_entity_poly.pdbx_seq_one_letter_code
_entity_poly.pdbx_strand_id
1 'polypeptide(L)'
;MTFDGHRTGDMKTYVYRTADYGETWQSLVTEDLDGYAHVIREDPENADLLFLGTEFGLFVSLDAGQQWARFGGGIPKVAVRDLAIHPREHDLIIATHGRGIYILDDLTPLRHLTRGMVDSAVVLLPSRPAAMVIPASVQAFPGDGEWVGENPPEAASVVYYLKRRHMFGDLRVEIYDTSGSLVATHPGGKRRGINRVGWPMRLKGPKVPPATSLVSSPGSFMGPRVPEGTYAVKLVKGRDTYETTVTLVPDPRATSSEEDRALQDRTVMRLYEMLGRLTYVVDGLIGLRDQAKEHAEVLGRRNRLARRLTSYADKLEAFRATLVSTSEAGRLSGEQCLREKLVELYGAVNGYEGAPTQSQLERAEILATDLGNAEREFATLTGRELESLNNQLERQRREPLKLMSKEEWERQ
;
A
#
# COMPACT_ATOMS: atom_id res chain seq x y z
N MET A 1 -28.12 -9.90 -28.97
CA MET A 1 -28.10 -11.33 -29.36
C MET A 1 -26.95 -11.59 -30.33
N THR A 2 -26.31 -12.76 -30.24
CA THR A 2 -25.26 -13.21 -31.16
C THR A 2 -25.74 -14.41 -31.97
N PHE A 3 -25.24 -14.55 -33.20
CA PHE A 3 -25.40 -15.76 -34.00
C PHE A 3 -24.04 -16.24 -34.48
N ASP A 4 -23.95 -17.53 -34.79
CA ASP A 4 -22.70 -18.17 -35.16
C ASP A 4 -22.91 -19.20 -36.27
N GLY A 5 -22.16 -19.04 -37.37
CA GLY A 5 -22.17 -19.92 -38.54
C GLY A 5 -20.83 -20.60 -38.80
N HIS A 6 -19.83 -20.50 -37.92
CA HIS A 6 -18.45 -20.92 -38.24
C HIS A 6 -18.35 -22.41 -38.61
N ARG A 7 -19.22 -23.25 -38.06
CA ARG A 7 -19.25 -24.70 -38.33
C ARG A 7 -19.67 -25.05 -39.77
N THR A 8 -20.28 -24.12 -40.48
CA THR A 8 -20.65 -24.27 -41.91
C THR A 8 -19.72 -23.49 -42.84
N GLY A 9 -18.63 -22.91 -42.29
CA GLY A 9 -17.65 -22.11 -43.04
C GLY A 9 -17.96 -20.61 -43.09
N ASP A 10 -19.06 -20.15 -42.49
CA ASP A 10 -19.35 -18.72 -42.39
C ASP A 10 -18.67 -18.10 -41.16
N MET A 11 -17.57 -17.40 -41.42
CA MET A 11 -16.72 -16.78 -40.37
C MET A 11 -17.13 -15.34 -40.05
N LYS A 12 -18.27 -14.86 -40.53
CA LYS A 12 -18.74 -13.48 -40.28
C LYS A 12 -19.16 -13.28 -38.82
N THR A 13 -18.97 -12.04 -38.35
CA THR A 13 -19.48 -11.60 -37.04
C THR A 13 -20.97 -11.29 -37.16
N TYR A 14 -21.77 -11.89 -36.30
CA TYR A 14 -23.21 -11.62 -36.22
C TYR A 14 -23.59 -11.22 -34.80
N VAL A 15 -23.86 -9.93 -34.62
CA VAL A 15 -24.37 -9.38 -33.38
C VAL A 15 -25.47 -8.37 -33.67
N TYR A 16 -26.60 -8.51 -32.99
CA TYR A 16 -27.80 -7.74 -33.25
C TYR A 16 -28.51 -7.33 -31.96
N ARG A 17 -29.22 -6.20 -32.02
CA ARG A 17 -30.11 -5.69 -30.99
C ARG A 17 -31.54 -5.65 -31.50
N THR A 18 -32.48 -5.94 -30.62
CA THR A 18 -33.92 -5.68 -30.81
C THR A 18 -34.40 -4.84 -29.63
N ALA A 19 -35.36 -3.95 -29.87
CA ALA A 19 -36.05 -3.17 -28.84
C ALA A 19 -37.57 -3.46 -28.81
N ASP A 20 -38.02 -4.40 -29.64
CA ASP A 20 -39.42 -4.70 -29.94
C ASP A 20 -39.68 -6.21 -29.87
N TYR A 21 -39.04 -6.88 -28.89
CA TYR A 21 -39.22 -8.31 -28.63
C TYR A 21 -38.92 -9.22 -29.83
N GLY A 22 -38.07 -8.77 -30.76
CA GLY A 22 -37.59 -9.54 -31.90
C GLY A 22 -38.33 -9.29 -33.21
N GLU A 23 -39.25 -8.31 -33.27
CA GLU A 23 -39.91 -7.90 -34.51
C GLU A 23 -38.91 -7.29 -35.50
N THR A 24 -38.01 -6.44 -35.01
CA THR A 24 -36.92 -5.85 -35.81
C THR A 24 -35.56 -6.05 -35.16
N TRP A 25 -34.55 -6.18 -36.02
CA TRP A 25 -33.17 -6.43 -35.61
C TRP A 25 -32.23 -5.41 -36.25
N GLN A 26 -31.52 -4.66 -35.41
CA GLN A 26 -30.46 -3.75 -35.80
C GLN A 26 -29.11 -4.45 -35.64
N SER A 27 -28.30 -4.47 -36.69
CA SER A 27 -26.92 -4.95 -36.59
C SER A 27 -26.08 -3.99 -35.76
N LEU A 28 -25.26 -4.53 -34.84
CA LEU A 28 -24.24 -3.76 -34.12
C LEU A 28 -22.82 -4.06 -34.66
N VAL A 29 -22.72 -4.66 -35.85
CA VAL A 29 -21.42 -5.00 -36.45
C VAL A 29 -20.77 -3.73 -36.99
N THR A 30 -19.49 -3.56 -36.67
CA THR A 30 -18.65 -2.45 -37.15
C THR A 30 -17.35 -3.02 -37.71
N GLU A 31 -16.58 -2.19 -38.40
CA GLU A 31 -15.26 -2.56 -38.94
C GLU A 31 -14.20 -2.87 -37.86
N ASP A 32 -14.43 -2.42 -36.62
CA ASP A 32 -13.53 -2.66 -35.49
C ASP A 32 -13.63 -4.07 -34.90
N LEU A 33 -14.70 -4.81 -35.21
CA LEU A 33 -14.90 -6.18 -34.72
C LEU A 33 -14.09 -7.19 -35.53
N ASP A 34 -13.48 -8.16 -34.85
CA ASP A 34 -12.71 -9.25 -35.44
C ASP A 34 -13.17 -10.58 -34.86
N GLY A 35 -13.37 -11.57 -35.73
CA GLY A 35 -13.85 -12.91 -35.36
C GLY A 35 -15.36 -13.02 -35.21
N TYR A 36 -15.87 -14.23 -35.41
CA TYR A 36 -17.28 -14.54 -35.19
C TYR A 36 -17.63 -14.43 -33.69
N ALA A 37 -18.88 -14.04 -33.40
CA ALA A 37 -19.32 -13.72 -32.06
C ALA A 37 -19.85 -14.97 -31.34
N HIS A 38 -19.40 -15.19 -30.10
CA HIS A 38 -19.90 -16.29 -29.25
C HIS A 38 -20.97 -15.79 -28.29
N VAL A 39 -20.71 -14.67 -27.60
CA VAL A 39 -21.54 -14.19 -26.49
C VAL A 39 -21.57 -12.68 -26.45
N ILE A 40 -22.72 -12.11 -26.10
CA ILE A 40 -22.86 -10.70 -25.73
C ILE A 40 -23.50 -10.57 -24.35
N ARG A 41 -23.03 -9.62 -23.55
CA ARG A 41 -23.62 -9.22 -22.27
C ARG A 41 -23.74 -7.71 -22.22
N GLU A 42 -24.91 -7.25 -21.81
CA GLU A 42 -25.17 -5.87 -21.42
C GLU A 42 -24.89 -5.72 -19.92
N ASP A 43 -24.31 -4.59 -19.52
CA ASP A 43 -24.15 -4.30 -18.10
C ASP A 43 -25.53 -3.99 -17.45
N PRO A 44 -25.84 -4.59 -16.29
CA PRO A 44 -27.15 -4.43 -15.66
C PRO A 44 -27.43 -3.02 -15.11
N GLU A 45 -26.43 -2.15 -14.98
CA GLU A 45 -26.57 -0.80 -14.45
C GLU A 45 -26.38 0.29 -15.52
N ASN A 46 -25.68 -0.03 -16.61
CA ASN A 46 -25.47 0.86 -17.74
C ASN A 46 -25.73 0.14 -19.07
N ALA A 47 -26.90 0.42 -19.67
CA ALA A 47 -27.32 -0.17 -20.95
C ALA A 47 -26.43 0.22 -22.16
N ASP A 48 -25.62 1.28 -22.04
CA ASP A 48 -24.65 1.64 -23.10
C ASP A 48 -23.37 0.79 -23.04
N LEU A 49 -23.09 0.16 -21.90
CA LEU A 49 -21.89 -0.65 -21.69
C LEU A 49 -22.16 -2.10 -22.11
N LEU A 50 -21.58 -2.50 -23.24
CA LEU A 50 -21.72 -3.86 -23.79
C LEU A 50 -20.38 -4.59 -23.83
N PHE A 51 -20.41 -5.89 -23.56
CA PHE A 51 -19.28 -6.80 -23.65
C PHE A 51 -19.57 -7.88 -24.69
N LEU A 52 -18.69 -8.04 -25.67
CA LEU A 52 -18.80 -9.02 -26.74
C LEU A 52 -17.62 -9.98 -26.72
N GLY A 53 -17.88 -11.25 -26.46
CA GLY A 53 -16.93 -12.33 -26.60
C GLY A 53 -16.92 -12.84 -28.04
N THR A 54 -15.76 -12.78 -28.68
CA THR A 54 -15.53 -13.25 -30.05
C THR A 54 -14.51 -14.38 -30.07
N GLU A 55 -14.29 -14.99 -31.23
CA GLU A 55 -13.19 -15.94 -31.44
C GLU A 55 -11.80 -15.34 -31.15
N PHE A 56 -11.68 -14.01 -31.21
CA PHE A 56 -10.41 -13.30 -31.12
C PHE A 56 -10.31 -12.33 -29.94
N GLY A 57 -11.09 -12.58 -28.90
CA GLY A 57 -10.99 -11.91 -27.60
C GLY A 57 -12.27 -11.18 -27.21
N LEU A 58 -12.12 -10.36 -26.17
CA LEU A 58 -13.19 -9.52 -25.63
C LEU A 58 -13.20 -8.16 -26.33
N PHE A 59 -14.38 -7.71 -26.72
CA PHE A 59 -14.66 -6.36 -27.20
C PHE A 59 -15.61 -5.66 -26.23
N VAL A 60 -15.46 -4.34 -26.11
CA VAL A 60 -16.28 -3.49 -25.24
C VAL A 60 -16.81 -2.32 -26.05
N SER A 61 -18.08 -1.98 -25.83
CA SER A 61 -18.72 -0.77 -26.32
C SER A 61 -19.14 0.10 -25.13
N LEU A 62 -18.99 1.42 -25.27
CA LEU A 62 -19.41 2.43 -24.29
C LEU A 62 -20.61 3.27 -24.81
N ASP A 63 -21.22 2.84 -25.92
CA ASP A 63 -22.25 3.58 -26.66
C ASP A 63 -23.29 2.65 -27.31
N ALA A 64 -23.68 1.59 -26.59
CA ALA A 64 -24.70 0.62 -26.97
C ALA A 64 -24.43 -0.12 -28.30
N GLY A 65 -23.15 -0.35 -28.60
CA GLY A 65 -22.71 -1.12 -29.77
C GLY A 65 -22.54 -0.30 -31.04
N GLN A 66 -22.59 1.05 -30.96
CA GLN A 66 -22.27 1.91 -32.10
C GLN A 66 -20.79 1.88 -32.46
N GLN A 67 -19.92 1.73 -31.45
CA GLN A 67 -18.49 1.51 -31.61
C GLN A 67 -17.98 0.43 -30.67
N TRP A 68 -16.94 -0.27 -31.12
CA TRP A 68 -16.32 -1.35 -30.36
C TRP A 68 -14.82 -1.11 -30.23
N ALA A 69 -14.30 -1.42 -29.06
CA ALA A 69 -12.86 -1.47 -28.81
C ALA A 69 -12.50 -2.85 -28.27
N ARG A 70 -11.47 -3.48 -28.83
CA ARG A 70 -10.93 -4.71 -28.25
C ARG A 70 -10.37 -4.41 -26.86
N PHE A 71 -10.81 -5.15 -25.86
CA PHE A 71 -10.34 -5.01 -24.49
C PHE A 71 -8.86 -5.38 -24.41
N GLY A 72 -8.05 -4.40 -23.99
CA GLY A 72 -6.64 -4.61 -23.64
C GLY A 72 -6.50 -5.17 -22.23
N GLY A 73 -5.35 -4.98 -21.59
CA GLY A 73 -5.22 -5.26 -20.15
C GLY A 73 -4.90 -6.72 -19.78
N GLY A 74 -4.30 -7.48 -20.68
CA GLY A 74 -3.77 -8.82 -20.38
C GLY A 74 -4.67 -9.98 -20.83
N ILE A 75 -5.88 -9.71 -21.33
CA ILE A 75 -6.73 -10.73 -21.96
C ILE A 75 -6.07 -11.17 -23.28
N PRO A 76 -5.76 -12.47 -23.46
CA PRO A 76 -5.13 -12.96 -24.67
C PRO A 76 -6.09 -12.95 -25.88
N LYS A 77 -5.53 -12.92 -27.11
CA LYS A 77 -6.31 -13.03 -28.35
C LYS A 77 -6.78 -14.48 -28.57
N VAL A 78 -7.72 -14.93 -27.74
CA VAL A 78 -8.33 -16.28 -27.78
C VAL A 78 -9.85 -16.15 -27.70
N ALA A 79 -10.56 -17.23 -28.03
CA ALA A 79 -12.01 -17.23 -28.00
C ALA A 79 -12.54 -16.97 -26.58
N VAL A 80 -13.46 -16.01 -26.47
CA VAL A 80 -14.24 -15.75 -25.26
C VAL A 80 -15.61 -16.38 -25.46
N ARG A 81 -15.89 -17.45 -24.72
CA ARG A 81 -17.06 -18.33 -24.95
C ARG A 81 -18.26 -17.93 -24.11
N ASP A 82 -18.03 -17.40 -22.91
CA ASP A 82 -19.08 -16.92 -22.04
C ASP A 82 -18.61 -15.76 -21.17
N LEU A 83 -19.58 -14.98 -20.71
CA LEU A 83 -19.41 -13.79 -19.90
C LEU A 83 -20.49 -13.78 -18.81
N ALA A 84 -20.11 -13.46 -17.58
CA ALA A 84 -21.03 -13.24 -16.48
C ALA A 84 -20.64 -11.97 -15.71
N ILE A 85 -21.64 -11.19 -15.27
CA ILE A 85 -21.42 -10.01 -14.44
C ILE A 85 -21.92 -10.36 -13.04
N HIS A 86 -21.03 -10.27 -12.05
CA HIS A 86 -21.40 -10.54 -10.66
C HIS A 86 -22.13 -9.31 -10.08
N PRO A 87 -23.42 -9.42 -9.69
CA PRO A 87 -24.21 -8.24 -9.34
C PRO A 87 -23.74 -7.53 -8.07
N ARG A 88 -23.19 -8.27 -7.08
CA ARG A 88 -22.68 -7.70 -5.82
C ARG A 88 -21.28 -7.09 -5.94
N GLU A 89 -20.33 -7.82 -6.52
CA GLU A 89 -18.94 -7.36 -6.63
C GLU A 89 -18.73 -6.38 -7.79
N HIS A 90 -19.66 -6.36 -8.76
CA HIS A 90 -19.54 -5.62 -10.02
C HIS A 90 -18.35 -6.09 -10.86
N ASP A 91 -17.98 -7.37 -10.80
CA ASP A 91 -16.88 -7.93 -11.56
C ASP A 91 -17.39 -8.58 -12.86
N LEU A 92 -16.59 -8.51 -13.94
CA LEU A 92 -16.83 -9.26 -15.18
C LEU A 92 -16.01 -10.54 -15.19
N ILE A 93 -16.69 -11.68 -15.21
CA ILE A 93 -16.12 -13.02 -15.30
C ILE A 93 -16.07 -13.41 -16.77
N ILE A 94 -14.89 -13.78 -17.25
CA ILE A 94 -14.59 -14.02 -18.66
C ILE A 94 -14.13 -15.47 -18.83
N ALA A 95 -14.95 -16.29 -19.50
CA ALA A 95 -14.61 -17.67 -19.81
C ALA A 95 -13.89 -17.75 -21.16
N THR A 96 -12.60 -18.10 -21.13
CA THR A 96 -11.75 -18.17 -22.33
C THR A 96 -11.50 -19.61 -22.77
N HIS A 97 -11.26 -19.81 -24.07
CA HIS A 97 -10.86 -21.10 -24.61
C HIS A 97 -9.37 -21.37 -24.34
N GLY A 98 -9.08 -22.42 -23.56
CA GLY A 98 -7.72 -22.91 -23.33
C GLY A 98 -6.83 -22.02 -22.43
N ARG A 99 -7.38 -20.95 -21.83
CA ARG A 99 -6.64 -20.03 -20.95
C ARG A 99 -7.31 -19.79 -19.59
N GLY A 100 -8.38 -20.51 -19.28
CA GLY A 100 -9.06 -20.47 -17.98
C GLY A 100 -10.06 -19.31 -17.85
N ILE A 101 -10.33 -18.92 -16.60
CA ILE A 101 -11.23 -17.82 -16.25
C ILE A 101 -10.41 -16.58 -15.91
N TYR A 102 -10.78 -15.45 -16.51
CA TYR A 102 -10.26 -14.14 -16.14
C TYR A 102 -11.35 -13.37 -15.41
N ILE A 103 -10.96 -12.61 -14.38
CA ILE A 103 -11.85 -11.71 -13.65
C ILE A 103 -11.34 -10.29 -13.89
N LEU A 104 -12.22 -9.44 -14.41
CA LEU A 104 -12.01 -8.00 -14.44
C LEU A 104 -12.70 -7.40 -13.21
N ASP A 105 -11.90 -7.11 -12.19
CA ASP A 105 -12.41 -6.59 -10.93
C ASP A 105 -12.94 -5.17 -11.08
N ASP A 106 -14.14 -4.93 -10.56
CA ASP A 106 -14.82 -3.63 -10.46
C ASP A 106 -15.07 -2.94 -11.82
N LEU A 107 -16.30 -3.07 -12.32
CA LEU A 107 -16.79 -2.42 -13.54
C LEU A 107 -17.16 -0.95 -13.33
N THR A 108 -17.17 -0.43 -12.10
CA THR A 108 -17.53 0.97 -11.80
C THR A 108 -16.79 1.98 -12.69
N PRO A 109 -15.45 1.87 -12.90
CA PRO A 109 -14.75 2.80 -13.78
C PRO A 109 -15.24 2.76 -15.23
N LEU A 110 -15.61 1.58 -15.75
CA LEU A 110 -16.10 1.43 -17.13
C LEU A 110 -17.51 1.98 -17.27
N ARG A 111 -18.38 1.77 -16.28
CA ARG A 111 -19.75 2.30 -16.28
C ARG A 111 -19.80 3.82 -16.31
N HIS A 112 -18.81 4.47 -15.71
CA HIS A 112 -18.69 5.92 -15.68
C HIS A 112 -17.82 6.50 -16.81
N LEU A 113 -17.15 5.66 -17.60
CA LEU A 113 -16.37 6.11 -18.75
C LEU A 113 -17.28 6.28 -19.96
N THR A 114 -17.58 7.53 -20.32
CA THR A 114 -18.38 7.84 -21.51
C THR A 114 -17.50 8.13 -22.72
N ARG A 115 -18.05 7.98 -23.92
CA ARG A 115 -17.32 8.27 -25.17
C ARG A 115 -16.75 9.69 -25.23
N GLY A 116 -17.51 10.70 -24.80
CA GLY A 116 -17.04 12.09 -24.78
C GLY A 116 -15.85 12.32 -23.84
N MET A 117 -15.73 11.51 -22.79
CA MET A 117 -14.61 11.59 -21.84
C MET A 117 -13.31 11.01 -22.38
N VAL A 118 -13.37 10.03 -23.29
CA VAL A 118 -12.19 9.39 -23.90
C VAL A 118 -11.32 10.41 -24.68
N ASP A 119 -11.92 11.53 -25.09
CA ASP A 119 -11.20 12.61 -25.76
C ASP A 119 -10.44 13.57 -24.83
N SER A 120 -10.74 13.55 -23.53
CA SER A 120 -10.05 14.34 -22.51
C SER A 120 -8.65 13.78 -22.23
N ALA A 121 -7.69 14.65 -21.94
CA ALA A 121 -6.30 14.23 -21.68
C ALA A 121 -6.17 13.29 -20.48
N VAL A 122 -6.96 13.55 -19.43
CA VAL A 122 -7.06 12.79 -18.18
C VAL A 122 -8.53 12.79 -17.75
N VAL A 123 -9.02 11.66 -17.28
CA VAL A 123 -10.36 11.53 -16.66
C VAL A 123 -10.20 10.72 -15.38
N LEU A 124 -10.60 11.28 -14.24
CA LEU A 124 -10.70 10.52 -13.00
C LEU A 124 -11.99 9.71 -13.04
N LEU A 125 -11.89 8.43 -12.69
CA LEU A 125 -13.00 7.50 -12.72
C LEU A 125 -13.27 7.01 -11.30
N PRO A 126 -14.55 6.94 -10.88
CA PRO A 126 -14.89 6.36 -9.60
C PRO A 126 -14.55 4.88 -9.57
N SER A 127 -14.23 4.38 -8.39
CA SER A 127 -14.13 2.95 -8.08
C SER A 127 -15.15 2.58 -7.02
N ARG A 128 -15.43 1.29 -6.86
CA ARG A 128 -16.20 0.82 -5.70
C ARG A 128 -15.51 1.24 -4.38
N PRO A 129 -16.26 1.42 -3.28
CA PRO A 129 -15.67 1.60 -1.95
C PRO A 129 -14.71 0.47 -1.61
N ALA A 130 -13.55 0.81 -1.04
CA ALA A 130 -12.51 -0.15 -0.72
C ALA A 130 -12.77 -0.77 0.66
N ALA A 131 -13.10 -2.06 0.69
CA ALA A 131 -13.21 -2.80 1.94
C ALA A 131 -11.82 -3.03 2.56
N MET A 132 -11.69 -2.66 3.83
CA MET A 132 -10.47 -2.83 4.61
C MET A 132 -10.40 -4.27 5.13
N VAL A 133 -9.91 -5.18 4.29
CA VAL A 133 -9.85 -6.63 4.57
C VAL A 133 -8.49 -7.02 5.14
N ILE A 134 -8.47 -7.87 6.17
CA ILE A 134 -7.29 -8.67 6.53
C ILE A 134 -7.35 -10.00 5.75
N PRO A 135 -6.33 -10.35 4.97
CA PRO A 135 -6.30 -11.63 4.27
C PRO A 135 -6.25 -12.77 5.30
N ALA A 136 -7.13 -13.75 5.13
CA ALA A 136 -7.03 -15.01 5.84
C ALA A 136 -6.00 -15.90 5.12
N SER A 137 -5.01 -16.40 5.85
CA SER A 137 -4.19 -17.52 5.37
C SER A 137 -4.88 -18.82 5.77
N VAL A 138 -5.24 -19.62 4.78
CA VAL A 138 -6.04 -20.83 5.00
C VAL A 138 -5.17 -22.07 5.20
N GLN A 139 -3.89 -22.05 4.81
CA GLN A 139 -3.07 -23.27 4.78
C GLN A 139 -1.57 -23.03 4.94
N ALA A 140 -0.94 -23.80 5.85
CA ALA A 140 0.49 -23.73 6.11
C ALA A 140 1.34 -24.67 5.21
N PHE A 141 0.72 -25.65 4.55
CA PHE A 141 1.39 -26.67 3.72
C PHE A 141 0.57 -26.95 2.45
N PRO A 142 0.72 -26.15 1.38
CA PRO A 142 0.04 -26.42 0.12
C PRO A 142 0.62 -27.70 -0.53
N GLY A 143 -0.25 -28.56 -1.04
CA GLY A 143 0.14 -29.73 -1.85
C GLY A 143 -0.08 -29.51 -3.35
N ASP A 144 0.44 -30.41 -4.20
CA ASP A 144 0.36 -30.32 -5.67
C ASP A 144 -1.07 -30.39 -6.26
N GLY A 145 -2.10 -30.52 -5.42
CA GLY A 145 -3.52 -30.56 -5.81
C GLY A 145 -4.30 -29.27 -5.55
N GLU A 146 -3.65 -28.22 -5.02
CA GLU A 146 -4.32 -26.95 -4.70
C GLU A 146 -4.29 -25.96 -5.86
N TRP A 147 -5.49 -25.63 -6.35
CA TRP A 147 -5.70 -24.63 -7.40
C TRP A 147 -6.41 -23.42 -6.79
N VAL A 148 -5.64 -22.53 -6.16
CA VAL A 148 -6.16 -21.28 -5.59
C VAL A 148 -5.79 -20.13 -6.53
N GLY A 149 -6.79 -19.34 -6.95
CA GLY A 149 -6.57 -18.13 -7.74
C GLY A 149 -5.97 -17.01 -6.91
N GLU A 150 -5.41 -16.00 -7.58
CA GLU A 150 -4.95 -14.79 -6.89
C GLU A 150 -6.15 -14.04 -6.27
N ASN A 151 -6.02 -13.61 -5.02
CA ASN A 151 -6.99 -12.71 -4.40
C ASN A 151 -6.89 -11.31 -5.01
N PRO A 152 -7.98 -10.52 -5.00
CA PRO A 152 -7.91 -9.13 -5.40
C PRO A 152 -6.92 -8.35 -4.51
N PRO A 153 -6.28 -7.28 -5.04
CA PRO A 153 -5.33 -6.50 -4.25
C PRO A 153 -5.95 -5.93 -2.97
N GLU A 154 -5.22 -6.02 -1.86
CA GLU A 154 -5.55 -5.42 -0.55
C GLU A 154 -5.29 -3.89 -0.55
N ALA A 155 -5.80 -3.21 -1.57
CA ALA A 155 -5.51 -1.81 -1.80
C ALA A 155 -6.75 -1.09 -2.34
N ALA A 156 -6.97 0.12 -1.83
CA ALA A 156 -7.94 1.02 -2.40
C ALA A 156 -7.44 1.48 -3.78
N SER A 157 -8.29 1.39 -4.80
CA SER A 157 -7.92 1.69 -6.18
C SER A 157 -8.22 3.14 -6.53
N VAL A 158 -7.18 3.89 -6.92
CA VAL A 158 -7.36 5.18 -7.60
C VAL A 158 -7.33 4.92 -9.10
N VAL A 159 -8.45 5.20 -9.78
CA VAL A 159 -8.65 4.85 -11.18
C VAL A 159 -8.74 6.10 -12.05
N TYR A 160 -8.04 6.08 -13.18
CA TYR A 160 -8.09 7.18 -14.14
C TYR A 160 -7.78 6.72 -15.55
N TYR A 161 -8.34 7.41 -16.53
CA TYR A 161 -8.07 7.24 -17.96
C TYR A 161 -7.04 8.26 -18.44
N LEU A 162 -6.08 7.80 -19.25
CA LEU A 162 -5.15 8.63 -20.01
C LEU A 162 -5.36 8.44 -21.52
N LYS A 163 -5.67 9.52 -22.23
CA LYS A 163 -5.80 9.49 -23.70
C LYS A 163 -4.53 9.04 -24.41
N ARG A 164 -3.37 9.44 -23.86
CA ARG A 164 -2.04 9.11 -24.38
C ARG A 164 -1.16 8.58 -23.27
N ARG A 165 -0.19 7.75 -23.65
CA ARG A 165 0.84 7.27 -22.73
C ARG A 165 1.60 8.47 -22.14
N HIS A 166 1.80 8.48 -20.83
CA HIS A 166 2.59 9.51 -20.16
C HIS A 166 4.08 9.22 -20.31
N MET A 167 4.80 10.09 -21.02
CA MET A 167 6.21 9.88 -21.36
C MET A 167 7.16 10.80 -20.61
N PHE A 168 6.72 12.01 -20.23
CA PHE A 168 7.57 13.06 -19.69
C PHE A 168 6.94 13.75 -18.50
N GLY A 169 7.75 14.14 -17.52
CA GLY A 169 7.30 14.81 -16.31
C GLY A 169 6.81 13.84 -15.24
N ASP A 170 6.58 14.39 -14.05
CA ASP A 170 6.10 13.62 -12.91
C ASP A 170 4.63 13.24 -13.07
N LEU A 171 4.28 12.05 -12.60
CA LEU A 171 2.91 11.56 -12.51
C LEU A 171 2.79 10.75 -11.23
N ARG A 172 2.06 11.30 -10.26
CA ARG A 172 1.90 10.72 -8.94
C ARG A 172 0.50 10.93 -8.40
N VAL A 173 0.11 10.06 -7.48
CA VAL A 173 -1.15 10.08 -6.76
C VAL A 173 -0.83 10.43 -5.33
N GLU A 174 -1.38 11.53 -4.84
CA GLU A 174 -1.26 12.00 -3.47
C GLU A 174 -2.60 11.77 -2.76
N ILE A 175 -2.56 11.22 -1.55
CA ILE A 175 -3.74 10.91 -0.74
C ILE A 175 -3.71 11.75 0.52
N TYR A 176 -4.83 12.35 0.84
CA TYR A 176 -5.02 13.24 1.97
C TYR A 176 -6.13 12.73 2.87
N ASP A 177 -5.91 12.84 4.19
CA ASP A 177 -6.92 12.52 5.18
C ASP A 177 -8.00 13.61 5.28
N THR A 178 -8.97 13.40 6.16
CA THR A 178 -10.07 14.34 6.43
C THR A 178 -9.60 15.67 7.05
N SER A 179 -8.40 15.73 7.60
CA SER A 179 -7.77 16.96 8.12
C SER A 179 -7.03 17.75 7.03
N GLY A 180 -6.84 17.17 5.84
CA GLY A 180 -6.06 17.73 4.74
C GLY A 180 -4.56 17.43 4.83
N SER A 181 -4.14 16.54 5.72
CA SER A 181 -2.75 16.12 5.85
C SER A 181 -2.41 15.05 4.80
N LEU A 182 -1.21 15.14 4.20
CA LEU A 182 -0.74 14.17 3.21
C LEU A 182 -0.42 12.84 3.91
N VAL A 183 -1.11 11.77 3.50
CA VAL A 183 -1.02 10.43 4.08
C VAL A 183 -0.04 9.55 3.30
N ALA A 184 -0.16 9.57 1.97
CA ALA A 184 0.64 8.71 1.10
C ALA A 184 0.84 9.34 -0.28
N THR A 185 1.93 8.96 -0.93
CA THR A 185 2.22 9.30 -2.32
C THR A 185 2.61 8.05 -3.07
N HIS A 186 1.93 7.79 -4.19
CA HIS A 186 2.16 6.64 -5.04
C HIS A 186 2.53 7.06 -6.47
N PRO A 187 3.42 6.33 -7.16
CA PRO A 187 3.68 6.58 -8.56
C PRO A 187 2.42 6.29 -9.40
N GLY A 188 2.13 7.16 -10.36
CA GLY A 188 1.02 6.97 -11.28
C GLY A 188 1.33 5.96 -12.40
N GLY A 189 0.30 5.21 -12.82
CA GLY A 189 0.31 4.45 -14.05
C GLY A 189 0.45 5.33 -15.30
N LYS A 190 1.43 5.00 -16.14
CA LYS A 190 1.81 5.82 -17.29
C LYS A 190 1.20 5.32 -18.61
N ARG A 191 0.36 4.27 -18.59
CA ARG A 191 -0.14 3.61 -19.81
C ARG A 191 -1.26 4.43 -20.45
N ARG A 192 -1.41 4.33 -21.77
CA ARG A 192 -2.63 4.81 -22.45
C ARG A 192 -3.80 3.93 -22.02
N GLY A 193 -4.97 4.53 -21.81
CA GLY A 193 -6.17 3.85 -21.33
C GLY A 193 -6.34 4.00 -19.82
N ILE A 194 -7.09 3.08 -19.23
CA ILE A 194 -7.37 3.05 -17.79
C ILE A 194 -6.11 2.60 -17.05
N ASN A 195 -5.76 3.33 -15.99
CA ASN A 195 -4.72 3.01 -15.04
C ASN A 195 -5.35 2.87 -13.66
N ARG A 196 -4.91 1.88 -12.88
CA ARG A 196 -5.30 1.67 -11.49
C ARG A 196 -4.05 1.76 -10.62
N VAL A 197 -4.08 2.65 -9.64
CA VAL A 197 -3.01 2.80 -8.65
C VAL A 197 -3.56 2.32 -7.32
N GLY A 198 -2.95 1.26 -6.77
CA GLY A 198 -3.35 0.72 -5.47
C GLY A 198 -2.68 1.48 -4.33
N TRP A 199 -3.49 1.94 -3.38
CA TRP A 199 -3.04 2.43 -2.09
C TRP A 199 -3.34 1.38 -1.01
N PRO A 200 -2.35 0.84 -0.28
CA PRO A 200 -2.56 -0.21 0.73
C PRO A 200 -3.32 0.25 1.99
N MET A 201 -3.91 1.46 1.99
CA MET A 201 -4.72 1.99 3.09
C MET A 201 -3.93 2.08 4.42
N ARG A 202 -2.62 2.31 4.31
CA ARG A 202 -1.69 2.35 5.44
C ARG A 202 -0.80 3.58 5.36
N LEU A 203 -0.38 4.04 6.52
CA LEU A 203 0.71 5.00 6.67
C LEU A 203 2.04 4.34 6.26
N LYS A 204 3.11 5.15 6.22
CA LYS A 204 4.47 4.63 6.08
C LYS A 204 4.80 3.71 7.27
N GLY A 205 5.51 2.62 7.00
CA GLY A 205 6.02 1.72 8.04
C GLY A 205 6.77 2.47 9.15
N PRO A 206 6.73 1.97 10.39
CA PRO A 206 7.41 2.63 11.50
C PRO A 206 8.91 2.71 11.23
N LYS A 207 9.52 3.82 11.66
CA LYS A 207 10.98 3.84 11.85
C LYS A 207 11.28 2.89 13.02
N VAL A 208 12.16 1.92 12.78
CA VAL A 208 12.57 0.92 13.78
C VAL A 208 14.10 0.97 13.84
N PRO A 209 14.71 0.96 15.05
CA PRO A 209 16.15 1.03 15.14
C PRO A 209 16.80 -0.22 14.53
N PRO A 210 18.00 -0.11 13.94
CA PRO A 210 18.75 -1.26 13.46
C PRO A 210 19.17 -2.15 14.65
N ALA A 211 19.00 -3.46 14.52
CA ALA A 211 19.56 -4.43 15.45
C ALA A 211 19.85 -5.76 14.75
N THR A 212 20.63 -6.62 15.40
CA THR A 212 21.03 -7.93 14.87
C THR A 212 19.90 -8.97 14.94
N SER A 213 18.89 -8.73 15.77
CA SER A 213 17.69 -9.55 15.88
C SER A 213 16.72 -9.31 14.70
N LEU A 214 16.25 -10.40 14.10
CA LEU A 214 15.14 -10.40 13.16
C LEU A 214 13.83 -10.52 13.95
N VAL A 215 13.10 -9.42 14.09
CA VAL A 215 11.71 -9.45 14.57
C VAL A 215 10.83 -9.86 13.40
N SER A 216 10.06 -10.93 13.54
CA SER A 216 9.30 -11.57 12.46
C SER A 216 7.80 -11.65 12.73
N SER A 217 7.29 -10.90 13.71
CA SER A 217 5.85 -10.85 13.96
C SER A 217 5.12 -10.18 12.77
N PRO A 218 4.04 -10.77 12.23
CA PRO A 218 3.24 -10.15 11.17
C PRO A 218 2.87 -8.70 11.51
N GLY A 219 2.89 -7.79 10.54
CA GLY A 219 2.53 -6.39 10.74
C GLY A 219 3.61 -5.50 11.40
N SER A 220 4.73 -6.07 11.88
CA SER A 220 5.79 -5.33 12.59
C SER A 220 6.44 -4.19 11.79
N PHE A 221 6.51 -4.34 10.47
CA PHE A 221 7.11 -3.34 9.56
C PHE A 221 6.07 -2.65 8.67
N MET A 222 4.81 -3.06 8.76
CA MET A 222 3.71 -2.43 8.05
C MET A 222 3.31 -1.17 8.80
N GLY A 223 2.98 -0.09 8.09
CA GLY A 223 2.44 1.09 8.73
C GLY A 223 1.06 0.81 9.34
N PRO A 224 0.62 1.62 10.31
CA PRO A 224 -0.75 1.58 10.82
C PRO A 224 -1.73 1.72 9.67
N ARG A 225 -2.86 1.00 9.74
CA ARG A 225 -3.97 1.30 8.84
C ARG A 225 -4.54 2.66 9.16
N VAL A 226 -5.01 3.34 8.13
CA VAL A 226 -5.73 4.59 8.31
C VAL A 226 -7.18 4.28 8.70
N PRO A 227 -7.88 5.16 9.42
CA PRO A 227 -9.28 4.93 9.78
C PRO A 227 -10.21 4.79 8.56
N GLU A 228 -11.36 4.15 8.74
CA GLU A 228 -12.44 4.17 7.74
C GLU A 228 -12.90 5.61 7.45
N GLY A 229 -13.38 5.87 6.22
CA GLY A 229 -13.81 7.22 5.83
C GLY A 229 -13.48 7.57 4.38
N THR A 230 -13.73 8.83 4.03
CA THR A 230 -13.49 9.35 2.68
C THR A 230 -12.21 10.17 2.65
N TYR A 231 -11.29 9.77 1.76
CA TYR A 231 -9.99 10.38 1.58
C TYR A 231 -9.97 11.17 0.28
N ALA A 232 -9.40 12.37 0.32
CA ALA A 232 -9.18 13.17 -0.88
C ALA A 232 -7.95 12.66 -1.63
N VAL A 233 -8.05 12.58 -2.94
CA VAL A 233 -6.99 12.07 -3.81
C VAL A 233 -6.68 13.10 -4.87
N LYS A 234 -5.40 13.42 -5.02
CA LYS A 234 -4.90 14.31 -6.06
C LYS A 234 -4.01 13.53 -7.01
N LEU A 235 -4.41 13.47 -8.28
CA LEU A 235 -3.54 13.03 -9.36
C LEU A 235 -2.76 14.24 -9.87
N VAL A 236 -1.46 14.27 -9.61
CA VAL A 236 -0.56 15.32 -10.06
C VAL A 236 0.14 14.85 -11.34
N LYS A 237 -0.04 15.59 -12.43
CA LYS A 237 0.58 15.35 -13.73
C LYS A 237 1.32 16.61 -14.18
N GLY A 238 2.63 16.65 -13.93
CA GLY A 238 3.43 17.85 -14.16
C GLY A 238 2.96 19.02 -13.27
N ARG A 239 2.31 20.01 -13.86
CA ARG A 239 1.74 21.17 -13.13
C ARG A 239 0.22 21.07 -12.95
N ASP A 240 -0.42 20.13 -13.64
CA ASP A 240 -1.86 19.95 -13.59
C ASP A 240 -2.21 19.01 -12.42
N THR A 241 -3.27 19.36 -11.69
CA THR A 241 -3.79 18.57 -10.58
C THR A 241 -5.24 18.24 -10.86
N TYR A 242 -5.59 16.97 -10.66
CA TYR A 242 -6.96 16.48 -10.77
C TYR A 242 -7.36 15.87 -9.44
N GLU A 243 -8.58 16.15 -8.97
CA GLU A 243 -9.03 15.73 -7.64
C GLU A 243 -10.20 14.74 -7.74
N THR A 244 -10.15 13.70 -6.91
CA THR A 244 -11.24 12.73 -6.68
C THR A 244 -11.21 12.30 -5.22
N THR A 245 -12.13 11.42 -4.84
CA THR A 245 -12.13 10.79 -3.52
C THR A 245 -12.04 9.28 -3.64
N VAL A 246 -11.62 8.66 -2.54
CA VAL A 246 -11.68 7.22 -2.33
C VAL A 246 -12.30 6.98 -0.97
N THR A 247 -13.28 6.08 -0.90
CA THR A 247 -13.98 5.74 0.34
C THR A 247 -13.50 4.39 0.85
N LEU A 248 -13.06 4.35 2.10
CA LEU A 248 -12.70 3.14 2.83
C LEU A 248 -13.87 2.72 3.71
N VAL A 249 -14.22 1.44 3.65
CA VAL A 249 -15.30 0.85 4.45
C VAL A 249 -14.76 -0.35 5.25
N PRO A 250 -15.31 -0.64 6.43
CA PRO A 250 -14.91 -1.82 7.20
C PRO A 250 -15.17 -3.10 6.40
N ASP A 251 -14.42 -4.16 6.68
CA ASP A 251 -14.70 -5.49 6.12
C ASP A 251 -16.13 -5.90 6.51
N PRO A 252 -17.04 -6.16 5.55
CA PRO A 252 -18.42 -6.56 5.85
C PRO A 252 -18.52 -7.90 6.60
N ARG A 253 -17.42 -8.66 6.69
CA ARG A 253 -17.32 -9.92 7.44
C ARG A 253 -16.77 -9.71 8.86
N ALA A 254 -16.26 -8.53 9.18
CA ALA A 254 -15.70 -8.25 10.50
C ALA A 254 -16.80 -8.29 11.57
N THR A 255 -16.48 -8.91 12.70
CA THR A 255 -17.37 -9.00 13.87
C THR A 255 -17.04 -7.95 14.93
N SER A 256 -15.92 -7.23 14.80
CA SER A 256 -15.53 -6.17 15.72
C SER A 256 -16.42 -4.95 15.57
N SER A 257 -16.72 -4.28 16.69
CA SER A 257 -17.48 -3.03 16.69
C SER A 257 -16.62 -1.85 16.22
N GLU A 258 -17.26 -0.72 15.92
CA GLU A 258 -16.57 0.54 15.63
C GLU A 258 -15.71 1.00 16.83
N GLU A 259 -16.20 0.80 18.05
CA GLU A 259 -15.46 1.13 19.28
C GLU A 259 -14.19 0.28 19.43
N ASP A 260 -14.27 -1.02 19.09
CA ASP A 260 -13.15 -1.94 19.12
C ASP A 260 -12.06 -1.52 18.12
N ARG A 261 -12.46 -1.19 16.88
CA ARG A 261 -11.54 -0.68 15.83
C ARG A 261 -10.90 0.63 16.26
N ALA A 262 -11.69 1.57 16.79
CA ALA A 262 -11.17 2.85 17.26
C ALA A 262 -10.18 2.69 18.44
N LEU A 263 -10.41 1.72 19.33
CA LEU A 263 -9.46 1.39 20.40
C LEU A 263 -8.16 0.78 19.85
N GLN A 264 -8.28 -0.11 18.87
CA GLN A 264 -7.15 -0.70 18.16
C GLN A 264 -6.32 0.40 17.47
N ASP A 265 -6.95 1.30 16.72
CA ASP A 265 -6.29 2.39 15.99
C ASP A 265 -5.49 3.29 16.94
N ARG A 266 -6.11 3.73 18.05
CA ARG A 266 -5.43 4.56 19.07
C ARG A 266 -4.23 3.83 19.69
N THR A 267 -4.37 2.53 19.94
CA THR A 267 -3.32 1.71 20.54
C THR A 267 -2.16 1.51 19.58
N VAL A 268 -2.44 1.21 18.31
CA VAL A 268 -1.40 1.07 17.26
C VAL A 268 -0.66 2.37 17.03
N MET A 269 -1.38 3.50 16.94
CA MET A 269 -0.75 4.80 16.75
C MET A 269 0.16 5.19 17.91
N ARG A 270 -0.27 4.91 19.15
CA ARG A 270 0.60 5.11 20.32
C ARG A 270 1.88 4.26 20.24
N LEU A 271 1.76 2.98 19.88
CA LEU A 271 2.92 2.08 19.74
C LEU A 271 3.83 2.51 18.57
N TYR A 272 3.25 2.99 17.47
CA TYR A 272 3.97 3.55 16.32
C TYR A 272 4.81 4.77 16.72
N GLU A 273 4.23 5.71 17.48
CA GLU A 273 4.95 6.87 18.00
C GLU A 273 6.06 6.49 18.98
N MET A 274 5.80 5.49 19.84
CA MET A 274 6.80 4.94 20.76
C MET A 274 7.99 4.34 19.99
N LEU A 275 7.75 3.63 18.88
CA LEU A 275 8.81 3.12 18.01
C LEU A 275 9.64 4.25 17.39
N GLY A 276 8.98 5.32 16.92
CA GLY A 276 9.67 6.51 16.41
C GLY A 276 10.57 7.16 17.45
N ARG A 277 10.06 7.33 18.68
CA ARG A 277 10.83 7.87 19.82
C ARG A 277 12.02 7.00 20.21
N LEU A 278 11.82 5.68 20.30
CA LEU A 278 12.91 4.75 20.57
C LEU A 278 13.98 4.80 19.47
N THR A 279 13.57 4.88 18.20
CA THR A 279 14.50 4.98 17.07
C THR A 279 15.33 6.25 17.14
N TYR A 280 14.71 7.39 17.43
CA TYR A 280 15.43 8.64 17.63
C TYR A 280 16.51 8.53 18.73
N VAL A 281 16.17 7.92 19.87
CA VAL A 281 17.14 7.68 20.96
C VAL A 281 18.32 6.83 20.46
N VAL A 282 18.04 5.70 19.82
CA VAL A 282 19.08 4.77 19.35
C VAL A 282 19.96 5.39 18.26
N ASP A 283 19.37 6.09 17.28
CA ASP A 283 20.12 6.78 16.23
C ASP A 283 20.99 7.90 16.81
N GLY A 284 20.48 8.64 17.80
CA GLY A 284 21.26 9.64 18.53
C GLY A 284 22.45 9.04 19.27
N LEU A 285 22.26 7.88 19.93
CA LEU A 285 23.34 7.14 20.59
C LEU A 285 24.42 6.68 19.58
N ILE A 286 23.99 6.11 18.45
CA ILE A 286 24.90 5.66 17.39
C ILE A 286 25.69 6.85 16.83
N GLY A 287 25.00 7.92 16.45
CA GLY A 287 25.62 9.12 15.88
C GLY A 287 26.65 9.76 16.81
N LEU A 288 26.35 9.89 18.10
CA LEU A 288 27.29 10.44 19.09
C LEU A 288 28.45 9.49 19.38
N ARG A 289 28.19 8.19 19.46
CA ARG A 289 29.23 7.16 19.66
C ARG A 289 30.24 7.19 18.53
N ASP A 290 29.77 7.24 17.29
CA ASP A 290 30.64 7.18 16.11
C ASP A 290 31.50 8.45 15.99
N GLN A 291 30.91 9.63 16.19
CA GLN A 291 31.65 10.89 16.27
C GLN A 291 32.71 10.86 17.41
N ALA A 292 32.35 10.35 18.59
CA ALA A 292 33.28 10.27 19.72
C ALA A 292 34.45 9.31 19.45
N LYS A 293 34.19 8.17 18.80
CA LYS A 293 35.23 7.22 18.37
C LYS A 293 36.17 7.85 17.34
N GLU A 294 35.63 8.50 16.32
CA GLU A 294 36.42 9.19 15.28
C GLU A 294 37.36 10.23 15.90
N HIS A 295 36.85 11.10 16.78
CA HIS A 295 37.69 12.07 17.48
C HIS A 295 38.75 11.42 18.38
N ALA A 296 38.41 10.33 19.07
CA ALA A 296 39.35 9.61 19.93
C ALA A 296 40.50 8.98 19.13
N GLU A 297 40.21 8.43 17.96
CA GLU A 297 41.21 7.87 17.05
C GLU A 297 42.18 8.93 16.56
N VAL A 298 41.67 10.08 16.09
CA VAL A 298 42.49 11.20 15.60
C VAL A 298 43.38 11.80 16.70
N LEU A 299 42.90 11.84 17.95
CA LEU A 299 43.67 12.37 19.09
C LEU A 299 44.75 11.41 19.61
N GLY A 300 44.65 10.11 19.29
CA GLY A 300 45.59 9.08 19.70
C GLY A 300 45.45 8.64 21.16
N ARG A 301 45.69 7.34 21.42
CA ARG A 301 45.44 6.66 22.71
C ARG A 301 46.11 7.27 23.94
N ARG A 302 47.21 8.02 23.78
CA ARG A 302 47.94 8.67 24.89
C ARG A 302 47.24 9.96 25.36
N ASN A 303 46.38 10.56 24.55
CA ASN A 303 45.69 11.80 24.87
C ASN A 303 44.61 11.58 25.95
N ARG A 304 44.52 12.48 26.94
CA ARG A 304 43.51 12.41 28.01
C ARG A 304 42.09 12.60 27.49
N LEU A 305 41.90 13.49 26.50
CA LEU A 305 40.59 13.71 25.86
C LEU A 305 40.18 12.49 25.03
N ALA A 306 41.11 11.86 24.31
CA ALA A 306 40.84 10.62 23.59
C ALA A 306 40.29 9.53 24.52
N ARG A 307 40.93 9.30 25.68
CA ARG A 307 40.44 8.34 26.68
C ARG A 307 39.04 8.67 27.22
N ARG A 308 38.74 9.96 27.41
CA ARG A 308 37.40 10.40 27.82
C ARG A 308 36.35 10.18 26.74
N LEU A 309 36.69 10.46 25.48
CA LEU A 309 35.81 10.22 24.33
C LEU A 309 35.55 8.73 24.11
N THR A 310 36.57 7.88 24.23
CA THR A 310 36.40 6.42 24.21
C THR A 310 35.48 5.96 25.34
N SER A 311 35.73 6.41 26.57
CA SER A 311 34.87 6.07 27.70
C SER A 311 33.42 6.55 27.53
N TYR A 312 33.22 7.71 26.91
CA TYR A 312 31.88 8.19 26.57
C TYR A 312 31.21 7.32 25.50
N ALA A 313 31.93 6.99 24.43
CA ALA A 313 31.43 6.07 23.39
C ALA A 313 31.08 4.70 23.96
N ASP A 314 31.87 4.16 24.89
CA ASP A 314 31.61 2.88 25.55
C ASP A 314 30.35 2.94 26.42
N LYS A 315 30.10 4.06 27.13
CA LYS A 315 28.85 4.27 27.88
C LYS A 315 27.64 4.31 26.96
N LEU A 316 27.73 5.05 25.85
CA LEU A 316 26.65 5.13 24.86
C LEU A 316 26.35 3.74 24.27
N GLU A 317 27.37 2.95 23.97
CA GLU A 317 27.22 1.59 23.45
C GLU A 317 26.62 0.64 24.48
N ALA A 318 27.09 0.70 25.73
CA ALA A 318 26.54 -0.11 26.82
C ALA A 318 25.06 0.19 27.04
N PHE A 319 24.66 1.46 26.98
CA PHE A 319 23.26 1.85 27.07
C PHE A 319 22.46 1.41 25.84
N ARG A 320 23.00 1.58 24.63
CA ARG A 320 22.38 1.09 23.39
C ARG A 320 22.07 -0.41 23.45
N ALA A 321 22.98 -1.22 23.99
CA ALA A 321 22.80 -2.65 24.16
C ALA A 321 21.63 -3.04 25.09
N THR A 322 21.19 -2.14 25.98
CA THR A 322 19.97 -2.35 26.78
C THR A 322 18.68 -2.11 25.99
N LEU A 323 18.75 -1.33 24.91
CA LEU A 323 17.60 -0.89 24.12
C LEU A 323 17.34 -1.78 22.91
N VAL A 324 18.42 -2.29 22.29
CA VAL A 324 18.38 -3.10 21.07
C VAL A 324 19.33 -4.29 21.21
N SER A 325 18.96 -5.45 20.66
CA SER A 325 19.87 -6.60 20.66
C SER A 325 21.11 -6.34 19.81
N THR A 326 22.27 -6.68 20.38
CA THR A 326 23.58 -6.55 19.73
C THR A 326 24.26 -7.89 19.48
N SER A 327 23.60 -9.00 19.83
CA SER A 327 24.16 -10.35 19.73
C SER A 327 24.32 -10.78 18.27
N GLU A 328 25.50 -11.27 17.90
CA GLU A 328 25.77 -11.86 16.58
C GLU A 328 24.96 -13.15 16.33
N ALA A 329 24.47 -13.80 17.39
CA ALA A 329 23.61 -14.97 17.28
C ALA A 329 22.19 -14.63 16.76
N GLY A 330 21.84 -13.35 16.63
CA GLY A 330 20.59 -12.88 16.05
C GLY A 330 19.35 -13.51 16.71
N ARG A 331 18.48 -14.12 15.91
CA ARG A 331 17.24 -14.81 16.38
C ARG A 331 17.50 -15.96 17.36
N LEU A 332 18.70 -16.53 17.38
CA LEU A 332 19.07 -17.66 18.26
C LEU A 332 19.53 -17.22 19.65
N SER A 333 19.80 -15.92 19.84
CA SER A 333 20.22 -15.38 21.13
C SER A 333 19.09 -15.41 22.18
N GLY A 334 17.83 -15.35 21.73
CA GLY A 334 16.67 -15.19 22.62
C GLY A 334 16.63 -13.85 23.37
N GLU A 335 17.54 -12.92 23.05
CA GLU A 335 17.63 -11.62 23.72
C GLU A 335 16.46 -10.73 23.29
N GLN A 336 15.66 -10.30 24.26
CA GLN A 336 14.57 -9.35 24.05
C GLN A 336 14.85 -8.05 24.81
N CYS A 337 15.36 -7.05 24.09
CA CYS A 337 15.51 -5.69 24.61
C CYS A 337 14.20 -4.90 24.39
N LEU A 338 14.24 -3.61 24.69
CA LEU A 338 13.06 -2.74 24.58
C LEU A 338 12.49 -2.71 23.15
N ARG A 339 13.37 -2.65 22.13
CA ARG A 339 12.98 -2.71 20.71
C ARG A 339 12.18 -3.96 20.39
N GLU A 340 12.70 -5.14 20.72
CA GLU A 340 12.08 -6.41 20.35
C GLU A 340 10.68 -6.52 20.95
N LYS A 341 10.54 -6.16 22.24
CA LYS A 341 9.25 -6.17 22.95
C LYS A 341 8.25 -5.19 22.33
N LEU A 342 8.71 -4.01 21.94
CA LEU A 342 7.86 -2.97 21.38
C LEU A 342 7.42 -3.29 19.95
N VAL A 343 8.34 -3.76 19.10
CA VAL A 343 8.04 -4.17 17.73
C VAL A 343 7.10 -5.38 17.72
N GLU A 344 7.31 -6.36 18.62
CA GLU A 344 6.45 -7.54 18.75
C GLU A 344 5.02 -7.16 19.15
N LEU A 345 4.85 -6.30 20.15
CA LEU A 345 3.54 -5.80 20.57
C LEU A 345 2.88 -4.97 19.45
N TYR A 346 3.63 -4.07 18.81
CA TYR A 346 3.15 -3.28 17.68
C TYR A 346 2.63 -4.17 16.56
N GLY A 347 3.40 -5.17 16.13
CA GLY A 347 2.99 -6.11 15.09
C GLY A 347 1.73 -6.90 15.49
N ALA A 348 1.68 -7.40 16.72
CA ALA A 348 0.54 -8.17 17.23
C ALA A 348 -0.78 -7.36 17.24
N VAL A 349 -0.72 -6.06 17.58
CA VAL A 349 -1.91 -5.20 17.58
C VAL A 349 -2.23 -4.71 16.15
N ASN A 350 -1.23 -4.33 15.35
CA ASN A 350 -1.40 -3.84 13.98
C ASN A 350 -1.88 -4.91 12.98
N GLY A 351 -1.59 -6.19 13.28
CA GLY A 351 -2.00 -7.34 12.49
C GLY A 351 -3.45 -7.77 12.69
N TYR A 352 -4.21 -7.13 13.58
CA TYR A 352 -5.58 -7.50 13.94
C TYR A 352 -6.53 -6.28 13.92
N GLU A 353 -7.83 -6.50 13.69
CA GLU A 353 -8.87 -5.47 13.52
C GLU A 353 -9.89 -5.40 14.66
N GLY A 354 -9.72 -6.20 15.70
CA GLY A 354 -10.56 -6.14 16.90
C GLY A 354 -9.87 -5.45 18.06
N ALA A 355 -10.60 -5.34 19.17
CA ALA A 355 -10.11 -4.70 20.38
C ALA A 355 -8.82 -5.38 20.86
N PRO A 356 -7.77 -4.59 21.19
CA PRO A 356 -6.61 -5.13 21.87
C PRO A 356 -7.02 -5.78 23.19
N THR A 357 -6.42 -6.92 23.49
CA THR A 357 -6.64 -7.61 24.77
C THR A 357 -6.15 -6.75 25.93
N GLN A 358 -6.73 -6.97 27.12
CA GLN A 358 -6.31 -6.27 28.34
C GLN A 358 -4.80 -6.40 28.59
N SER A 359 -4.24 -7.60 28.36
CA SER A 359 -2.81 -7.84 28.49
C SER A 359 -1.95 -7.04 27.50
N GLN A 360 -2.44 -6.81 26.27
CA GLN A 360 -1.75 -5.95 25.30
C GLN A 360 -1.77 -4.48 25.73
N LEU A 361 -2.90 -4.00 26.26
CA LEU A 361 -3.04 -2.64 26.79
C LEU A 361 -2.11 -2.41 27.98
N GLU A 362 -2.12 -3.31 28.96
CA GLU A 362 -1.22 -3.24 30.13
C GLU A 362 0.25 -3.32 29.71
N ARG A 363 0.57 -4.18 28.72
CA ARG A 363 1.94 -4.26 28.18
C ARG A 363 2.36 -2.95 27.50
N ALA A 364 1.45 -2.27 26.81
CA ALA A 364 1.73 -0.96 26.21
C ALA A 364 2.08 0.09 27.28
N GLU A 365 1.40 0.09 28.44
CA GLU A 365 1.72 0.98 29.56
C GLU A 365 3.09 0.70 30.17
N ILE A 366 3.42 -0.57 30.37
CA ILE A 366 4.73 -0.99 30.89
C ILE A 366 5.84 -0.52 29.93
N LEU A 367 5.69 -0.78 28.63
CA LEU A 367 6.68 -0.37 27.63
C LEU A 367 6.77 1.15 27.47
N ALA A 368 5.67 1.89 27.68
CA ALA A 368 5.70 3.35 27.70
C ALA A 368 6.52 3.88 28.88
N THR A 369 6.42 3.23 30.03
CA THR A 369 7.23 3.55 31.21
C THR A 369 8.71 3.24 30.97
N ASP A 370 9.02 2.06 30.42
CA ASP A 370 10.38 1.67 30.08
C ASP A 370 11.03 2.62 29.06
N LEU A 371 10.28 3.04 28.04
CA LEU A 371 10.73 4.03 27.07
C LEU A 371 10.97 5.40 27.73
N GLY A 372 10.08 5.84 28.62
CA GLY A 372 10.28 7.09 29.37
C GLY A 372 11.50 7.04 30.30
N ASN A 373 11.85 5.87 30.82
CA ASN A 373 13.10 5.67 31.57
C ASN A 373 14.32 5.79 30.63
N ALA A 374 14.26 5.14 29.47
CA ALA A 374 15.33 5.20 28.48
C ALA A 374 15.57 6.63 27.95
N GLU A 375 14.51 7.41 27.71
CA GLU A 375 14.64 8.81 27.28
C GLU A 375 15.27 9.70 28.35
N ARG A 376 14.99 9.45 29.63
CA ARG A 376 15.63 10.19 30.74
C ARG A 376 17.10 9.86 30.87
N GLU A 377 17.47 8.59 30.71
CA GLU A 377 18.87 8.16 30.69
C GLU A 377 19.60 8.76 29.49
N PHE A 378 18.97 8.72 28.30
CA PHE A 378 19.48 9.37 27.09
C PHE A 378 19.73 10.87 27.33
N ALA A 379 18.76 11.61 27.88
CA ALA A 379 18.91 13.02 28.18
C ALA A 379 20.05 13.30 29.19
N THR A 380 20.30 12.38 30.12
CA THR A 380 21.42 12.47 31.07
C THR A 380 22.76 12.29 30.35
N LEU A 381 22.88 11.29 29.46
CA LEU A 381 24.07 11.02 28.66
C LEU A 381 24.36 12.12 27.62
N THR A 382 23.33 12.78 27.09
CA THR A 382 23.46 13.89 26.13
C THR A 382 23.45 15.27 26.79
N GLY A 383 23.44 15.34 28.12
CA GLY A 383 23.44 16.59 28.89
C GLY A 383 24.86 17.07 29.22
N ARG A 384 25.14 17.22 30.52
CA ARG A 384 26.37 17.86 31.03
C ARG A 384 27.67 17.17 30.59
N GLU A 385 27.67 15.84 30.43
CA GLU A 385 28.88 15.13 30.00
C GLU A 385 29.24 15.48 28.54
N LEU A 386 28.24 15.52 27.65
CA LEU A 386 28.38 15.95 26.26
C LEU A 386 28.86 17.40 26.17
N GLU A 387 28.24 18.31 26.92
CA GLU A 387 28.68 19.72 27.00
C GLU A 387 30.13 19.85 27.47
N SER A 388 30.53 19.07 28.49
CA SER A 388 31.90 19.06 28.99
C SER A 388 32.91 18.61 27.93
N LEU A 389 32.56 17.59 27.14
CA LEU A 389 33.39 17.06 26.06
C LEU A 389 33.49 18.06 24.89
N ASN A 390 32.37 18.67 24.49
CA ASN A 390 32.33 19.68 23.43
C ASN A 390 33.18 20.91 23.78
N ASN A 391 33.06 21.42 25.00
CA ASN A 391 33.93 22.52 25.49
C ASN A 391 35.43 22.18 25.41
N GLN A 392 35.82 20.91 25.58
CA GLN A 392 37.22 20.48 25.44
C GLN A 392 37.65 20.28 24.00
N LEU A 393 36.76 19.79 23.13
CA LEU A 393 37.00 19.69 21.69
C LEU A 393 37.21 21.08 21.07
N GLU A 394 36.35 22.04 21.42
CA GLU A 394 36.44 23.43 20.95
C GLU A 394 37.73 24.12 21.41
N ARG A 395 38.15 23.89 22.67
CA ARG A 395 39.45 24.38 23.17
C ARG A 395 40.64 23.83 22.37
N GLN A 396 40.49 22.66 21.75
CA GLN A 396 41.48 22.08 20.84
C GLN A 396 41.20 22.39 19.36
N ARG A 397 40.30 23.33 19.06
CA ARG A 397 39.88 23.73 17.71
C ARG A 397 39.37 22.57 16.86
N ARG A 398 38.62 21.66 17.49
CA ARG A 398 37.96 20.53 16.82
C ARG A 398 36.46 20.72 16.82
N GLU A 399 35.80 20.10 15.85
CA GLU A 399 34.34 20.11 15.77
C GLU A 399 33.72 19.46 17.02
N PRO A 400 32.62 20.01 17.54
CA PRO A 400 31.89 19.41 18.65
C PRO A 400 31.06 18.21 18.18
N LEU A 401 30.79 17.29 19.10
CA LEU A 401 29.84 16.20 18.92
C LEU A 401 28.42 16.80 18.80
N LYS A 402 27.73 16.51 17.69
CA LYS A 402 26.40 17.03 17.39
C LYS A 402 25.33 15.94 17.51
N LEU A 403 24.33 16.20 18.34
CA LEU A 403 23.09 15.46 18.35
C LEU A 403 22.13 16.10 17.34
N MET A 404 21.59 15.32 16.42
CA MET A 404 20.58 15.76 15.48
C MET A 404 19.30 16.12 16.22
N SER A 405 18.67 17.25 15.88
CA SER A 405 17.37 17.58 16.46
C SER A 405 16.30 16.60 16.00
N LYS A 406 15.24 16.44 16.80
CA LYS A 406 14.12 15.55 16.45
C LYS A 406 13.47 15.96 15.13
N GLU A 407 13.32 17.25 14.88
CA GLU A 407 12.72 17.79 13.64
C GLU A 407 13.58 17.50 12.41
N GLU A 408 14.91 17.61 12.52
CA GLU A 408 15.83 17.23 11.44
C GLU A 408 15.80 15.73 11.19
N TRP A 409 15.71 14.92 12.24
CA TRP A 409 15.63 13.46 12.14
C TRP A 409 14.31 12.97 11.53
N GLU A 410 13.18 13.63 11.84
CA GLU A 410 11.87 13.31 11.26
C GLU A 410 11.80 13.61 9.75
N ARG A 411 12.57 14.59 9.27
CA ARG A 411 12.64 14.97 7.84
C ARG A 411 13.48 14.02 6.97
N GLN A 412 14.30 13.18 7.57
CA GLN A 412 15.05 12.11 6.90
C GLN A 412 14.13 10.91 6.61
#